data_AF-A0A7W0UYH0-F1
#
_entry.id   AF-A0A7W0UYH0-F1
#
_cell.length_a   1.000
_cell.length_b   1.000
_cell.length_c   1.000
_cell.angle_alpha   90.00
_cell.angle_beta   90.00
_cell.angle_gamma   90.00
#
_symmetry.space_group_name_H-M   'P 1'
#
loop_
_entity.id
_entity.type
_entity.pdbx_description
1 polymer ?
#
loop_
_entity_poly.entity_id
_entity_poly.type
_entity_poly.pdbx_seq_one_letter_code
_entity_poly.pdbx_strand_id
1 'polypeptide(L)'
;MSERRWHQPLTSNHGQSTLDLERAYEQLAEWCRKRDFAGYDPFDGLNSRLFQATPLRRSRTIRLVWTQFFKRSPVNLRRLAGVPVERNAKGTALFALAALARFRMHRSKEAAGEACELIGSLLAERINGWSGAAWGYNFDWQGRAFYAPRGTPTIVPTAFAVRALVEAARAFGEERYTAAARSSCHFILHDLHRSIETEDELCFSYSPLDQTRVFNASLLAAETLASVSHLTGEQPLREVALRATRYVVRRMRPDGSWAYGAEDYQSWMDSFHTAFVLTSLARIAATCDAGEELMEALRSGYHFWRISFFLADGWPKYYHD
;
A
#
# COMPACT_ATOMS: atom_id res chain seq x y z
N MET A 1 -35.62 0.78 -41.25
CA MET A 1 -34.18 0.44 -41.23
C MET A 1 -33.44 1.65 -40.70
N SER A 2 -33.09 1.63 -39.41
CA SER A 2 -32.58 2.79 -38.67
C SER A 2 -31.06 2.74 -38.62
N GLU A 3 -30.41 3.74 -39.20
CA GLU A 3 -28.98 4.00 -39.10
C GLU A 3 -28.59 4.24 -37.63
N ARG A 4 -27.67 3.43 -37.10
CA ARG A 4 -26.97 3.76 -35.85
C ARG A 4 -25.85 4.73 -36.18
N ARG A 5 -26.02 5.98 -35.76
CA ARG A 5 -24.94 6.97 -35.69
C ARG A 5 -23.84 6.40 -34.80
N TRP A 6 -22.71 6.08 -35.41
CA TRP A 6 -21.47 5.86 -34.70
C TRP A 6 -21.06 7.19 -34.06
N HIS A 7 -20.87 7.18 -32.75
CA HIS A 7 -20.37 8.31 -32.00
C HIS A 7 -19.06 8.81 -32.61
N GLN A 8 -18.99 10.13 -32.81
CA GLN A 8 -17.81 10.83 -33.28
C GLN A 8 -16.62 10.60 -32.34
N PRO A 9 -15.37 10.64 -32.85
CA PRO A 9 -14.19 10.61 -32.01
C PRO A 9 -14.18 11.87 -31.11
N LEU A 10 -13.86 11.69 -29.83
CA LEU A 10 -13.62 12.77 -28.87
C LEU A 10 -12.43 13.61 -29.34
N THR A 11 -12.67 14.64 -30.15
CA THR A 11 -11.65 15.62 -30.50
C THR A 11 -11.60 16.72 -29.44
N SER A 12 -10.44 16.80 -28.78
CA SER A 12 -9.87 17.95 -28.06
C SER A 12 -10.71 18.62 -26.98
N ASN A 13 -10.58 18.12 -25.74
CA ASN A 13 -10.89 18.87 -24.52
C ASN A 13 -9.79 18.73 -23.44
N HIS A 14 -8.54 18.49 -23.85
CA HIS A 14 -7.44 18.20 -22.92
C HIS A 14 -7.15 19.35 -21.95
N GLY A 15 -7.31 20.61 -22.39
CA GLY A 15 -7.13 21.79 -21.52
C GLY A 15 -8.17 21.88 -20.42
N GLN A 16 -9.46 21.69 -20.75
CA GLN A 16 -10.55 21.69 -19.76
C GLN A 16 -10.43 20.51 -18.80
N SER A 17 -10.11 19.31 -19.32
CA SER A 17 -9.89 18.12 -18.51
C SER A 17 -8.75 18.29 -17.51
N THR A 18 -7.69 19.04 -17.87
CA THR A 18 -6.57 19.30 -16.95
C THR A 18 -6.98 20.27 -15.85
N LEU A 19 -7.73 21.33 -16.19
CA LEU A 19 -8.27 22.29 -15.22
C LEU A 19 -9.23 21.62 -14.24
N ASP A 20 -10.06 20.69 -14.72
CA ASP A 20 -11.00 19.95 -13.87
C ASP A 20 -10.27 19.02 -12.88
N LEU A 21 -9.20 18.34 -13.32
CA LEU A 21 -8.36 17.51 -12.46
C LEU A 21 -7.63 18.33 -11.41
N GLU A 22 -7.11 19.50 -11.78
CA GLU A 22 -6.42 20.39 -10.85
C GLU A 22 -7.37 20.91 -9.78
N ARG A 23 -8.56 21.36 -10.18
CA ARG A 23 -9.61 21.78 -9.24
C ARG A 23 -10.03 20.64 -8.30
N ALA A 24 -10.20 19.43 -8.83
CA ALA A 24 -10.54 18.26 -8.01
C ALA A 24 -9.44 17.95 -6.98
N TYR A 25 -8.17 18.04 -7.40
CA TYR A 25 -7.02 17.88 -6.52
C TYR A 25 -7.01 18.94 -5.41
N GLU A 26 -7.15 20.22 -5.76
CA GLU A 26 -7.12 21.32 -4.77
C GLU A 26 -8.24 21.22 -3.75
N GLN A 27 -9.47 20.89 -4.20
CA GLN A 27 -10.61 20.68 -3.31
C GLN A 27 -10.38 19.51 -2.35
N LEU A 28 -9.83 18.40 -2.84
CA LEU A 28 -9.48 17.26 -2.00
C LEU A 28 -8.36 17.59 -1.01
N ALA A 29 -7.30 18.27 -1.47
CA ALA A 29 -6.17 18.67 -0.64
C ALA A 29 -6.63 19.60 0.49
N GLU A 30 -7.46 20.59 0.20
CA GLU A 30 -8.04 21.47 1.22
C GLU A 30 -8.90 20.70 2.23
N TRP A 31 -9.73 19.77 1.74
CA TRP A 31 -10.56 18.93 2.60
C TRP A 31 -9.72 18.07 3.56
N CYS A 32 -8.60 17.52 3.08
CA CYS A 32 -7.66 16.71 3.86
C CYS A 32 -6.91 17.57 4.89
N ARG A 33 -6.38 18.74 4.49
CA ARG A 33 -5.70 19.69 5.41
C ARG A 33 -6.59 20.10 6.56
N LYS A 34 -7.85 20.45 6.29
CA LYS A 34 -8.84 20.82 7.33
C LYS A 34 -9.11 19.70 8.34
N ARG A 35 -8.77 18.45 8.00
CA ARG A 35 -8.92 17.26 8.85
C ARG A 35 -7.60 16.75 9.37
N ASP A 36 -6.53 17.50 9.18
CA ASP A 36 -5.19 17.09 9.57
C ASP A 36 -4.80 15.71 8.99
N PHE A 37 -5.27 15.41 7.77
CA PHE A 37 -5.07 14.12 7.09
C PHE A 37 -5.57 12.91 7.89
N ALA A 38 -6.39 13.13 8.92
CA ALA A 38 -6.98 12.10 9.76
C ALA A 38 -8.34 11.66 9.20
N GLY A 39 -8.66 10.40 9.42
CA GLY A 39 -9.88 9.80 8.87
C GLY A 39 -10.25 8.50 9.57
N TYR A 40 -11.34 7.92 9.09
CA TYR A 40 -11.75 6.58 9.51
C TYR A 40 -11.23 5.53 8.54
N ASP A 41 -10.85 4.37 9.07
CA ASP A 41 -10.44 3.21 8.29
C ASP A 41 -11.55 2.13 8.29
N PRO A 42 -11.74 1.36 7.20
CA PRO A 42 -12.69 0.25 7.20
C PRO A 42 -12.55 -0.76 8.36
N PHE A 43 -11.38 -0.85 9.00
CA PHE A 43 -11.07 -1.79 10.07
C PHE A 43 -10.88 -1.15 11.46
N ASP A 44 -11.05 0.17 11.60
CA ASP A 44 -10.82 0.92 12.84
C ASP A 44 -11.91 0.76 13.92
N GLY A 45 -13.00 0.02 13.66
CA GLY A 45 -14.14 -0.05 14.57
C GLY A 45 -13.78 -0.52 15.98
N LEU A 46 -12.71 -1.30 16.12
CA LEU A 46 -12.18 -1.75 17.41
C LEU A 46 -11.52 -0.64 18.23
N ASN A 47 -11.22 0.53 17.65
CA ASN A 47 -10.83 1.72 18.39
C ASN A 47 -12.01 2.39 19.15
N SER A 48 -13.23 1.87 19.01
CA SER A 48 -14.40 2.37 19.75
C SER A 48 -14.14 2.37 21.25
N ARG A 49 -14.11 3.56 21.87
CA ARG A 49 -13.96 3.71 23.32
C ARG A 49 -15.08 3.01 24.08
N LEU A 50 -16.30 3.04 23.54
CA LEU A 50 -17.46 2.35 24.12
C LEU A 50 -17.27 0.83 24.08
N PHE A 51 -16.85 0.27 22.93
CA PHE A 51 -16.60 -1.15 22.78
C PHE A 51 -15.48 -1.63 23.72
N GLN A 52 -14.37 -0.88 23.76
CA GLN A 52 -13.21 -1.19 24.60
C GLN A 52 -13.50 -1.08 26.10
N ALA A 53 -14.56 -0.39 26.52
CA ALA A 53 -15.02 -0.35 27.91
C ALA A 53 -15.79 -1.61 28.35
N THR A 54 -16.13 -2.52 27.42
CA THR A 54 -16.91 -3.73 27.72
C THR A 54 -16.04 -4.99 27.78
N PRO A 55 -16.47 -6.07 28.47
CA PRO A 55 -15.77 -7.36 28.41
C PRO A 55 -15.86 -8.00 27.01
N LEU A 56 -16.78 -7.55 26.15
CA LEU A 56 -17.00 -8.07 24.80
C LEU A 56 -15.74 -7.96 23.93
N ARG A 57 -14.87 -6.99 24.20
CA ARG A 57 -13.59 -6.81 23.50
C ARG A 57 -12.70 -8.04 23.53
N ARG A 58 -12.86 -8.92 24.53
CA ARG A 58 -12.04 -10.14 24.67
C ARG A 58 -12.49 -11.26 23.73
N SER A 59 -13.74 -11.23 23.25
CA SER A 59 -14.26 -12.26 22.35
C SER A 59 -13.85 -12.01 20.90
N ARG A 60 -13.14 -12.99 20.31
CA ARG A 60 -12.77 -12.99 18.89
C ARG A 60 -13.98 -12.81 17.98
N THR A 61 -15.05 -13.55 18.24
CA THR A 61 -16.27 -13.52 17.41
C THR A 61 -16.92 -12.15 17.45
N ILE A 62 -17.02 -11.54 18.64
CA ILE A 62 -17.64 -10.22 18.77
C ILE A 62 -16.77 -9.13 18.13
N ARG A 63 -15.43 -9.20 18.25
CA ARG A 63 -14.53 -8.30 17.52
C ARG A 63 -14.76 -8.38 16.01
N LEU A 64 -14.88 -9.58 15.44
CA LEU A 64 -15.15 -9.77 14.02
C LEU A 64 -16.50 -9.19 13.58
N VAL A 65 -17.57 -9.48 14.34
CA VAL A 65 -18.92 -8.93 14.07
C VAL A 65 -18.89 -7.42 14.11
N TRP A 66 -18.26 -6.83 15.13
CA TRP A 66 -18.13 -5.39 15.29
C TRP A 66 -17.39 -4.74 14.12
N THR A 67 -16.24 -5.30 13.71
CA THR A 67 -15.50 -4.81 12.55
C THR A 67 -16.32 -4.91 11.26
N GLN A 68 -17.01 -6.04 11.01
CA GLN A 68 -17.83 -6.18 9.80
C GLN A 68 -19.04 -5.25 9.79
N PHE A 69 -19.64 -4.98 10.96
CA PHE A 69 -20.72 -4.00 11.10
C PHE A 69 -20.26 -2.61 10.63
N PHE A 70 -19.12 -2.10 11.13
CA PHE A 70 -18.59 -0.79 10.69
C PHE A 70 -18.11 -0.77 9.25
N LYS A 71 -17.58 -1.90 8.75
CA LYS A 71 -17.10 -2.02 7.37
C LYS A 71 -18.24 -2.02 6.35
N ARG A 72 -19.38 -2.61 6.68
CA ARG A 72 -20.51 -2.84 5.75
C ARG A 72 -21.69 -1.90 5.96
N SER A 73 -21.72 -1.15 7.07
CA SER A 73 -22.81 -0.21 7.34
C SER A 73 -22.84 0.91 6.29
N PRO A 74 -24.00 1.21 5.68
CA PRO A 74 -24.15 2.33 4.76
C PRO A 74 -24.13 3.69 5.49
N VAL A 75 -24.32 3.68 6.81
CA VAL A 75 -24.28 4.87 7.67
C VAL A 75 -23.05 4.83 8.57
N ASN A 76 -22.36 5.97 8.69
CA ASN A 76 -21.17 6.06 9.52
C ASN A 76 -21.52 6.28 11.01
N LEU A 77 -21.55 5.19 11.78
CA LEU A 77 -21.87 5.20 13.21
C LEU A 77 -20.65 5.41 14.12
N ARG A 78 -19.46 5.63 13.55
CA ARG A 78 -18.19 5.68 14.30
C ARG A 78 -18.17 6.76 15.37
N ARG A 79 -18.74 7.93 15.06
CA ARG A 79 -18.89 9.03 16.01
C ARG A 79 -19.71 8.63 17.24
N LEU A 80 -20.83 7.94 17.05
CA LEU A 80 -21.70 7.47 18.14
C LEU A 80 -21.01 6.38 18.95
N ALA A 81 -20.25 5.52 18.29
CA ALA A 81 -19.47 4.48 18.95
C ALA A 81 -18.19 5.00 19.65
N GLY A 82 -17.88 6.29 19.56
CA GLY A 82 -16.66 6.86 20.14
C GLY A 82 -15.38 6.29 19.51
N VAL A 83 -15.41 5.98 18.22
CA VAL A 83 -14.21 5.67 17.43
C VAL A 83 -13.50 7.00 17.14
N PRO A 84 -12.22 7.17 17.52
CA PRO A 84 -11.49 8.40 17.26
C PRO A 84 -11.17 8.56 15.76
N VAL A 85 -11.14 9.81 15.29
CA VAL A 85 -10.60 10.16 13.97
C VAL A 85 -9.10 10.33 14.14
N GLU A 86 -8.30 9.55 13.43
CA GLU A 86 -6.86 9.50 13.61
C GLU A 86 -6.14 9.40 12.26
N ARG A 87 -4.86 9.72 12.26
CA ARG A 87 -3.98 9.45 11.12
C ARG A 87 -3.63 7.96 11.07
N ASN A 88 -3.43 7.48 9.85
CA ASN A 88 -2.92 6.16 9.57
C ASN A 88 -1.58 6.30 8.85
N ALA A 89 -0.54 5.60 9.28
CA ALA A 89 0.80 5.73 8.69
C ALA A 89 0.81 5.55 7.16
N LYS A 90 0.03 4.60 6.62
CA LYS A 90 -0.11 4.44 5.16
C LYS A 90 -0.74 5.68 4.52
N GLY A 91 -1.79 6.23 5.15
CA GLY A 91 -2.47 7.45 4.69
C GLY A 91 -1.53 8.65 4.70
N THR A 92 -0.85 8.89 5.82
CA THR A 92 0.16 9.97 5.96
C THR A 92 1.24 9.85 4.88
N ALA A 93 1.73 8.63 4.61
CA ALA A 93 2.72 8.40 3.55
C ALA A 93 2.19 8.68 2.14
N LEU A 94 0.93 8.32 1.84
CA LEU A 94 0.31 8.63 0.56
C LEU A 94 0.13 10.15 0.36
N PHE A 95 -0.27 10.88 1.41
CA PHE A 95 -0.35 12.34 1.34
C PHE A 95 1.03 12.99 1.21
N ALA A 96 2.06 12.48 1.89
CA ALA A 96 3.43 12.94 1.72
C ALA A 96 3.92 12.73 0.27
N LEU A 97 3.66 11.56 -0.32
CA LEU A 97 3.96 11.28 -1.73
C LEU A 97 3.23 12.21 -2.69
N ALA A 98 1.96 12.53 -2.41
CA ALA A 98 1.19 13.48 -3.20
C ALA A 98 1.77 14.91 -3.11
N ALA A 99 2.18 15.35 -1.92
CA ALA A 99 2.84 16.64 -1.71
C ALA A 99 4.21 16.70 -2.41
N LEU A 100 5.01 15.62 -2.34
CA LEU A 100 6.28 15.50 -3.08
C LEU A 100 6.07 15.56 -4.60
N ALA A 101 5.03 14.90 -5.12
CA ALA A 101 4.68 14.98 -6.53
C ALA A 101 4.29 16.41 -6.93
N ARG A 102 3.48 17.09 -6.11
CA ARG A 102 3.11 18.50 -6.29
C ARG A 102 4.33 19.42 -6.28
N PHE A 103 5.25 19.21 -5.34
CA PHE A 103 6.51 19.95 -5.27
C PHE A 103 7.36 19.75 -6.53
N ARG A 104 7.47 18.52 -7.05
CA ARG A 104 8.21 18.25 -8.29
C ARG A 104 7.62 18.96 -9.50
N MET A 105 6.29 19.03 -9.59
CA MET A 105 5.60 19.67 -10.70
C MET A 105 5.76 21.19 -10.70
N HIS A 106 5.55 21.83 -9.53
CA HIS A 106 5.41 23.28 -9.45
C HIS A 106 6.55 24.00 -8.72
N ARG A 107 7.46 23.25 -8.09
CA ARG A 107 8.51 23.78 -7.20
C ARG A 107 7.96 24.67 -6.07
N SER A 108 6.72 24.39 -5.63
CA SER A 108 6.03 25.12 -4.57
C SER A 108 6.67 24.88 -3.20
N LYS A 109 6.96 25.98 -2.48
CA LYS A 109 7.48 25.92 -1.11
C LYS A 109 6.45 25.36 -0.13
N GLU A 110 5.18 25.62 -0.37
CA GLU A 110 4.05 25.14 0.42
C GLU A 110 3.96 23.61 0.33
N ALA A 111 4.04 23.06 -0.89
CA ALA A 111 4.04 21.61 -1.10
C ALA A 111 5.29 20.94 -0.49
N ALA A 112 6.45 21.59 -0.56
CA ALA A 112 7.67 21.10 0.10
C ALA A 112 7.51 21.09 1.64
N GLY A 113 6.97 22.16 2.22
CA GLY A 113 6.69 22.25 3.66
C GLY A 113 5.72 21.17 4.11
N GLU A 114 4.60 20.99 3.41
CA GLU A 114 3.60 19.95 3.68
C GLU A 114 4.20 18.54 3.61
N ALA A 115 5.03 18.26 2.59
CA ALA A 115 5.74 16.99 2.50
C ALA A 115 6.65 16.76 3.72
N CYS A 116 7.47 17.75 4.08
CA CYS A 116 8.37 17.67 5.24
C CYS A 116 7.62 17.47 6.56
N GLU A 117 6.49 18.14 6.77
CA GLU A 117 5.66 17.98 7.97
C GLU A 117 5.04 16.58 8.08
N LEU A 118 4.50 16.06 6.97
CA LEU A 118 3.92 14.73 6.91
C LEU A 118 4.97 13.64 7.11
N ILE A 119 6.16 13.80 6.52
CA ILE A 119 7.29 12.88 6.72
C ILE A 119 7.81 12.98 8.16
N GLY A 120 7.91 14.18 8.73
CA GLY A 120 8.25 14.39 10.13
C GLY A 120 7.28 13.65 11.07
N SER A 121 5.99 13.72 10.76
CA SER A 121 4.95 12.97 11.48
C SER A 121 5.15 11.46 11.37
N LEU A 122 5.42 10.93 10.16
CA LEU A 122 5.74 9.51 9.98
C LEU A 122 6.96 9.09 10.80
N LEU A 123 8.03 9.88 10.77
CA LEU A 123 9.25 9.57 11.55
C LEU A 123 8.95 9.51 13.05
N ALA A 124 8.03 10.35 13.56
CA ALA A 124 7.60 10.32 14.95
C ALA A 124 6.68 9.12 15.28
N GLU A 125 5.90 8.63 14.31
CA GLU A 125 4.96 7.51 14.45
C GLU A 125 5.62 6.11 14.34
N ARG A 126 6.96 6.04 14.20
CA ARG A 126 7.68 4.75 14.14
C ARG A 126 7.41 3.91 15.37
N ILE A 127 7.27 2.60 15.15
CA ILE A 127 7.11 1.62 16.22
C ILE A 127 8.50 1.19 16.71
N ASN A 128 8.72 1.29 18.03
CA ASN A 128 9.96 0.86 18.69
C ASN A 128 9.95 -0.63 19.03
N GLY A 129 11.12 -1.19 19.36
CA GLY A 129 11.26 -2.59 19.81
C GLY A 129 11.47 -3.61 18.70
N TRP A 130 11.73 -3.16 17.48
CA TRP A 130 12.01 -3.98 16.29
C TRP A 130 13.40 -3.69 15.74
N SER A 131 13.91 -4.55 14.87
CA SER A 131 15.27 -4.46 14.34
C SER A 131 15.51 -3.22 13.49
N GLY A 132 14.45 -2.56 13.01
CA GLY A 132 14.52 -1.35 12.19
C GLY A 132 13.28 -0.48 12.25
N ALA A 133 13.32 0.66 11.56
CA ALA A 133 12.18 1.56 11.42
C ALA A 133 10.98 0.82 10.79
N ALA A 134 9.84 0.84 11.48
CA ALA A 134 8.64 0.16 11.02
C ALA A 134 7.37 0.93 11.40
N TRP A 135 6.31 0.69 10.64
CA TRP A 135 5.00 1.30 10.84
C TRP A 135 3.91 0.23 10.85
N GLY A 136 2.80 0.59 11.48
CA GLY A 136 1.67 -0.31 11.69
C GLY A 136 0.36 0.44 11.59
N TYR A 137 -0.73 -0.28 11.81
CA TYR A 137 -2.05 0.31 11.84
C TYR A 137 -2.35 0.93 13.20
N ASN A 138 -3.11 2.02 13.18
CA ASN A 138 -3.59 2.72 14.37
C ASN A 138 -4.82 2.03 14.99
N PHE A 139 -5.04 0.74 14.73
CA PHE A 139 -6.17 -0.03 15.25
C PHE A 139 -5.78 -1.48 15.51
N ASP A 140 -6.51 -2.12 16.44
CA ASP A 140 -6.48 -3.58 16.58
C ASP A 140 -7.06 -4.22 15.33
N TRP A 141 -6.39 -5.22 14.80
CA TRP A 141 -6.86 -5.96 13.63
C TRP A 141 -7.15 -7.42 13.98
N GLN A 142 -8.45 -7.71 14.11
CA GLN A 142 -8.94 -9.07 14.19
C GLN A 142 -9.20 -9.62 12.77
N GLY A 143 -8.26 -10.43 12.27
CA GLY A 143 -8.45 -11.23 11.07
C GLY A 143 -9.23 -12.51 11.34
N ARG A 144 -9.57 -13.26 10.28
CA ARG A 144 -10.17 -14.60 10.44
C ARG A 144 -9.18 -15.55 11.12
N ALA A 145 -7.90 -15.52 10.76
CA ALA A 145 -6.89 -16.46 11.22
C ALA A 145 -5.89 -15.88 12.23
N PHE A 146 -5.95 -14.58 12.52
CA PHE A 146 -4.95 -13.91 13.37
C PHE A 146 -5.54 -12.72 14.15
N TYR A 147 -4.77 -12.22 15.10
CA TYR A 147 -5.03 -10.96 15.80
C TYR A 147 -3.73 -10.15 15.87
N ALA A 148 -3.74 -8.94 15.33
CA ALA A 148 -2.62 -8.01 15.41
C ALA A 148 -3.05 -6.79 16.24
N PRO A 149 -2.49 -6.58 17.45
CA PRO A 149 -2.76 -5.37 18.22
C PRO A 149 -2.42 -4.09 17.47
N ARG A 150 -3.09 -2.99 17.84
CA ARG A 150 -2.70 -1.63 17.44
C ARG A 150 -1.21 -1.42 17.64
N GLY A 151 -0.53 -0.85 16.64
CA GLY A 151 0.91 -0.63 16.70
C GLY A 151 1.76 -1.88 16.43
N THR A 152 1.17 -2.97 15.93
CA THR A 152 1.95 -4.08 15.36
C THR A 152 2.56 -3.61 14.02
N PRO A 153 3.88 -3.71 13.80
CA PRO A 153 4.46 -3.34 12.53
C PRO A 153 4.05 -4.34 11.45
N THR A 154 3.74 -3.81 10.28
CA THR A 154 3.34 -4.63 9.14
C THR A 154 3.97 -4.09 7.87
N ILE A 155 4.17 -4.96 6.88
CA ILE A 155 4.93 -4.58 5.70
C ILE A 155 4.23 -3.50 4.87
N VAL A 156 2.89 -3.49 4.82
CA VAL A 156 2.14 -2.54 4.00
C VAL A 156 2.40 -1.07 4.43
N PRO A 157 2.00 -0.60 5.62
CA PRO A 157 2.30 0.77 6.05
C PRO A 157 3.80 1.08 6.03
N THR A 158 4.66 0.12 6.37
CA THR A 158 6.12 0.29 6.32
C THR A 158 6.61 0.58 4.90
N ALA A 159 6.20 -0.19 3.91
CA ALA A 159 6.62 0.00 2.52
C ALA A 159 6.17 1.36 1.97
N PHE A 160 4.95 1.81 2.30
CA PHE A 160 4.48 3.14 1.90
C PHE A 160 5.25 4.27 2.60
N ALA A 161 5.55 4.13 3.90
CA ALA A 161 6.41 5.08 4.61
C ALA A 161 7.81 5.15 3.98
N VAL A 162 8.41 4.00 3.64
CA VAL A 162 9.72 3.96 2.97
C VAL A 162 9.66 4.57 1.56
N ARG A 163 8.58 4.36 0.79
CA ARG A 163 8.39 5.05 -0.49
C ARG A 163 8.44 6.57 -0.31
N ALA A 164 7.74 7.11 0.69
CA ALA A 164 7.76 8.55 0.98
C ALA A 164 9.16 9.02 1.38
N LEU A 165 9.88 8.26 2.21
CA LEU A 165 11.24 8.58 2.64
C LEU A 165 12.25 8.54 1.48
N VAL A 166 12.16 7.56 0.59
CA VAL A 166 13.04 7.46 -0.59
C VAL A 166 12.79 8.64 -1.55
N GLU A 167 11.53 8.99 -1.81
CA GLU A 167 11.21 10.15 -2.66
C GLU A 167 11.62 11.47 -1.99
N ALA A 168 11.52 11.58 -0.66
CA ALA A 168 11.99 12.74 0.09
C ALA A 168 13.52 12.86 0.07
N ALA A 169 14.25 11.75 0.23
CA ALA A 169 15.70 11.71 0.11
C ALA A 169 16.14 12.21 -1.28
N ARG A 170 15.46 11.79 -2.34
CA ARG A 170 15.71 12.27 -3.71
C ARG A 170 15.37 13.74 -3.90
N ALA A 171 14.28 14.21 -3.29
CA ALA A 171 13.80 15.58 -3.46
C ALA A 171 14.60 16.61 -2.66
N PHE A 172 15.06 16.25 -1.46
CA PHE A 172 15.63 17.18 -0.48
C PHE A 172 17.06 16.85 -0.06
N GLY A 173 17.55 15.63 -0.29
CA GLY A 173 18.93 15.24 0.01
C GLY A 173 19.27 15.12 1.51
N GLU A 174 18.28 15.15 2.40
CA GLU A 174 18.55 15.06 3.84
C GLU A 174 18.85 13.62 4.29
N GLU A 175 19.98 13.43 4.96
CA GLU A 175 20.48 12.11 5.41
C GLU A 175 19.47 11.35 6.28
N ARG A 176 18.71 12.07 7.12
CA ARG A 176 17.70 11.46 8.00
C ARG A 176 16.66 10.62 7.25
N TYR A 177 16.33 10.97 6.01
CA TYR A 177 15.36 10.23 5.21
C TYR A 177 15.97 8.92 4.70
N THR A 178 17.18 8.98 4.15
CA THR A 178 17.94 7.79 3.72
C THR A 178 18.19 6.85 4.89
N ALA A 179 18.62 7.38 6.04
CA ALA A 179 18.89 6.59 7.24
C ALA A 179 17.63 5.86 7.75
N ALA A 180 16.48 6.53 7.80
CA ALA A 180 15.22 5.91 8.21
C ALA A 180 14.73 4.86 7.20
N ALA A 181 14.82 5.16 5.89
CA ALA A 181 14.49 4.20 4.83
C ALA A 181 15.37 2.94 4.94
N ARG A 182 16.69 3.13 5.11
CA ARG A 182 17.63 2.01 5.24
C ARG A 182 17.46 1.22 6.53
N SER A 183 17.15 1.89 7.63
CA SER A 183 16.80 1.21 8.88
C SER A 183 15.61 0.26 8.69
N SER A 184 14.63 0.63 7.87
CA SER A 184 13.45 -0.21 7.60
C SER A 184 13.80 -1.54 6.92
N CYS A 185 14.93 -1.64 6.22
CA CYS A 185 15.41 -2.91 5.68
C CYS A 185 15.80 -3.90 6.79
N HIS A 186 16.28 -3.44 7.95
CA HIS A 186 16.55 -4.34 9.08
C HIS A 186 15.26 -4.95 9.63
N PHE A 187 14.17 -4.18 9.69
CA PHE A 187 12.86 -4.72 10.05
C PHE A 187 12.44 -5.83 9.08
N ILE A 188 12.52 -5.57 7.77
CA ILE A 188 12.15 -6.55 6.74
C ILE A 188 13.01 -7.81 6.83
N LEU A 189 14.32 -7.65 7.00
CA LEU A 189 15.25 -8.77 6.95
C LEU A 189 15.28 -9.60 8.23
N HIS A 190 15.05 -9.00 9.39
CA HIS A 190 15.26 -9.68 10.68
C HIS A 190 13.98 -9.97 11.45
N ASP A 191 12.89 -9.23 11.20
CA ASP A 191 11.65 -9.39 11.97
C ASP A 191 10.52 -10.06 11.17
N LEU A 192 10.50 -9.96 9.84
CA LEU A 192 9.52 -10.68 9.03
C LEU A 192 9.93 -12.13 8.82
N HIS A 193 8.97 -13.05 8.94
CA HIS A 193 9.21 -14.47 8.70
C HIS A 193 9.40 -14.75 7.21
N ARG A 194 10.22 -15.77 6.92
CA ARG A 194 10.52 -16.25 5.56
C ARG A 194 10.11 -17.71 5.43
N SER A 195 8.81 -17.95 5.31
CA SER A 195 8.25 -19.32 5.25
C SER A 195 8.68 -20.08 4.00
N ILE A 196 9.10 -19.37 2.95
CA ILE A 196 9.81 -19.90 1.80
C ILE A 196 11.14 -19.18 1.71
N GLU A 197 12.23 -19.93 1.74
CA GLU A 197 13.58 -19.41 1.54
C GLU A 197 14.46 -20.50 0.90
N THR A 198 14.79 -20.30 -0.37
CA THR A 198 15.76 -21.09 -1.13
C THR A 198 16.83 -20.17 -1.69
N GLU A 199 17.85 -20.73 -2.35
CA GLU A 199 18.84 -19.93 -3.08
C GLU A 199 18.16 -18.96 -4.08
N ASP A 200 17.07 -19.40 -4.71
CA ASP A 200 16.42 -18.65 -5.78
C ASP A 200 15.17 -17.87 -5.39
N GLU A 201 14.38 -18.37 -4.44
CA GLU A 201 13.07 -17.82 -4.08
C GLU A 201 13.01 -17.44 -2.61
N LEU A 202 12.26 -16.39 -2.31
CA LEU A 202 11.98 -15.96 -0.93
C LEU A 202 10.54 -15.45 -0.83
N CYS A 203 9.87 -15.69 0.30
CA CYS A 203 8.57 -15.06 0.58
C CYS A 203 8.54 -14.48 1.98
N PHE A 204 8.33 -13.18 2.09
CA PHE A 204 8.16 -12.49 3.37
C PHE A 204 6.72 -12.60 3.87
N SER A 205 6.56 -12.74 5.18
CA SER A 205 5.27 -12.64 5.86
C SER A 205 4.72 -11.20 5.87
N TYR A 206 3.45 -11.06 6.23
CA TYR A 206 2.79 -9.76 6.32
C TYR A 206 3.28 -8.94 7.53
N SER A 207 3.55 -9.63 8.62
CA SER A 207 4.01 -9.08 9.90
C SER A 207 4.92 -10.08 10.63
N PRO A 208 5.60 -9.63 11.70
CA PRO A 208 6.34 -10.53 12.59
C PRO A 208 5.45 -11.52 13.37
N LEU A 209 4.12 -11.36 13.35
CA LEU A 209 3.18 -12.18 14.12
C LEU A 209 2.54 -13.30 13.28
N ASP A 210 2.88 -13.41 12.00
CA ASP A 210 2.31 -14.40 11.08
C ASP A 210 3.36 -14.98 10.14
N GLN A 211 3.01 -16.08 9.47
CA GLN A 211 3.83 -16.71 8.44
C GLN A 211 3.09 -16.79 7.09
N THR A 212 2.09 -15.92 6.89
CA THR A 212 1.25 -15.94 5.70
C THR A 212 2.04 -15.59 4.44
N ARG A 213 1.64 -16.17 3.31
CA ARG A 213 2.32 -16.02 2.02
C ARG A 213 1.47 -15.18 1.07
N VAL A 214 1.31 -13.91 1.43
CA VAL A 214 0.50 -12.94 0.67
C VAL A 214 1.39 -12.24 -0.37
N PHE A 215 1.03 -12.35 -1.65
CA PHE A 215 1.95 -11.99 -2.74
C PHE A 215 2.23 -10.50 -2.82
N ASN A 216 1.21 -9.64 -2.70
CA ASN A 216 1.42 -8.19 -2.70
C ASN A 216 2.22 -7.73 -1.47
N ALA A 217 2.06 -8.41 -0.32
CA ALA A 217 2.81 -8.08 0.90
C ALA A 217 4.29 -8.41 0.74
N SER A 218 4.61 -9.61 0.23
CA SER A 218 5.99 -10.01 -0.08
C SER A 218 6.64 -9.11 -1.14
N LEU A 219 5.88 -8.69 -2.16
CA LEU A 219 6.40 -7.73 -3.16
C LEU A 219 6.61 -6.32 -2.62
N LEU A 220 5.80 -5.86 -1.66
CA LEU A 220 6.04 -4.57 -0.99
C LEU A 220 7.34 -4.60 -0.16
N ALA A 221 7.68 -5.74 0.45
CA ALA A 221 9.01 -5.95 1.04
C ALA A 221 10.11 -5.92 -0.01
N ALA A 222 9.96 -6.69 -1.10
CA ALA A 222 10.93 -6.71 -2.20
C ALA A 222 11.19 -5.32 -2.79
N GLU A 223 10.12 -4.57 -3.07
CA GLU A 223 10.20 -3.21 -3.59
C GLU A 223 10.90 -2.25 -2.63
N THR A 224 10.64 -2.40 -1.33
CA THR A 224 11.31 -1.59 -0.30
C THR A 224 12.82 -1.83 -0.32
N LEU A 225 13.23 -3.10 -0.32
CA LEU A 225 14.64 -3.48 -0.39
C LEU A 225 15.30 -3.03 -1.70
N ALA A 226 14.62 -3.19 -2.85
CA ALA A 226 15.09 -2.75 -4.16
C ALA A 226 15.27 -1.22 -4.22
N SER A 227 14.29 -0.47 -3.73
CA SER A 227 14.31 1.00 -3.74
C SER A 227 15.42 1.55 -2.86
N VAL A 228 15.62 0.97 -1.68
CA VAL A 228 16.71 1.36 -0.78
C VAL A 228 18.07 0.95 -1.35
N SER A 229 18.20 -0.26 -1.90
CA SER A 229 19.43 -0.70 -2.58
C SER A 229 19.84 0.26 -3.69
N HIS A 230 18.89 0.71 -4.51
CA HIS A 230 19.14 1.69 -5.55
C HIS A 230 19.55 3.07 -4.99
N LEU A 231 19.00 3.45 -3.83
CA LEU A 231 19.35 4.70 -3.16
C LEU A 231 20.74 4.65 -2.50
N THR A 232 21.15 3.51 -1.93
CA THR A 232 22.37 3.39 -1.12
C THR A 232 23.53 2.66 -1.81
N GLY A 233 23.26 1.94 -2.89
CA GLY A 233 24.23 1.09 -3.61
C GLY A 233 24.43 -0.30 -3.00
N GLU A 234 23.68 -0.67 -1.95
CA GLU A 234 23.86 -1.94 -1.23
C GLU A 234 23.32 -3.15 -2.02
N GLN A 235 24.21 -3.84 -2.74
CA GLN A 235 23.88 -5.00 -3.57
C GLN A 235 23.19 -6.17 -2.81
N PRO A 236 23.55 -6.50 -1.55
CA PRO A 236 22.89 -7.58 -0.83
C PRO A 236 21.37 -7.36 -0.66
N LEU A 237 20.91 -6.11 -0.55
CA LEU A 237 19.48 -5.79 -0.50
C LEU A 237 18.79 -6.08 -1.83
N ARG A 238 19.44 -5.77 -2.95
CA ARG A 238 18.94 -6.05 -4.30
C ARG A 238 18.81 -7.55 -4.53
N GLU A 239 19.79 -8.35 -4.12
CA GLU A 239 19.75 -9.81 -4.27
C GLU A 239 18.55 -10.42 -3.56
N VAL A 240 18.30 -10.01 -2.31
CA VAL A 240 17.12 -10.45 -1.54
C VAL A 240 15.82 -9.97 -2.20
N ALA A 241 15.78 -8.73 -2.69
CA ALA A 241 14.61 -8.20 -3.40
C ALA A 241 14.27 -9.03 -4.65
N LEU A 242 15.27 -9.40 -5.45
CA LEU A 242 15.07 -10.21 -6.66
C LEU A 242 14.62 -11.63 -6.33
N ARG A 243 15.15 -12.26 -5.28
CA ARG A 243 14.66 -13.57 -4.79
C ARG A 243 13.18 -13.51 -4.37
N ALA A 244 12.80 -12.46 -3.65
CA ALA A 244 11.42 -12.25 -3.24
C ALA A 244 10.48 -11.99 -4.43
N THR A 245 10.99 -11.31 -5.45
CA THR A 245 10.26 -11.01 -6.68
C THR A 245 10.05 -12.27 -7.52
N ARG A 246 11.09 -13.09 -7.71
CA ARG A 246 11.02 -14.36 -8.45
C ARG A 246 9.97 -15.30 -7.88
N TYR A 247 9.86 -15.38 -6.55
CA TYR A 247 8.81 -16.17 -5.91
C TYR A 247 7.42 -15.79 -6.42
N VAL A 248 7.06 -14.50 -6.42
CA VAL A 248 5.72 -14.08 -6.86
C VAL A 248 5.54 -14.22 -8.37
N VAL A 249 6.54 -13.87 -9.17
CA VAL A 249 6.51 -14.03 -10.63
C VAL A 249 6.23 -15.48 -11.02
N ARG A 250 6.87 -16.44 -10.37
CA ARG A 250 6.70 -17.89 -10.62
C ARG A 250 5.41 -18.49 -10.07
N ARG A 251 4.56 -17.70 -9.39
CA ARG A 251 3.19 -18.10 -9.02
C ARG A 251 2.13 -17.42 -9.89
N MET A 252 2.54 -16.71 -10.95
CA MET A 252 1.62 -16.24 -11.98
C MET A 252 0.95 -17.44 -12.65
N ARG A 253 -0.37 -17.35 -12.85
CA ARG A 253 -1.15 -18.35 -13.59
C ARG A 253 -0.95 -18.18 -15.09
N PRO A 254 -1.28 -19.19 -15.92
CA PRO A 254 -1.11 -19.11 -17.37
C PRO A 254 -1.85 -17.95 -18.06
N ASP A 255 -2.92 -17.44 -17.44
CA ASP A 255 -3.71 -16.29 -17.93
C ASP A 255 -3.12 -14.92 -17.53
N GLY A 256 -1.98 -14.90 -16.83
CA GLY A 256 -1.35 -13.69 -16.31
C GLY A 256 -1.85 -13.25 -14.94
N SER A 257 -2.78 -13.97 -14.32
CA SER A 257 -3.34 -13.60 -13.02
C SER A 257 -2.48 -14.07 -11.84
N TRP A 258 -2.69 -13.45 -10.68
CA TRP A 258 -2.19 -13.93 -9.40
C TRP A 258 -3.34 -14.06 -8.42
N ALA A 259 -3.34 -15.16 -7.66
CA ALA A 259 -4.12 -15.25 -6.42
C ALA A 259 -3.69 -14.17 -5.41
N TYR A 260 -4.53 -13.90 -4.41
CA TYR A 260 -4.15 -13.02 -3.31
C TYR A 260 -2.95 -13.56 -2.49
N GLY A 261 -2.89 -14.87 -2.30
CA GLY A 261 -1.77 -15.53 -1.62
C GLY A 261 -1.69 -17.03 -1.92
N ALA A 262 -0.74 -17.70 -1.27
CA ALA A 262 -0.42 -19.10 -1.59
C ALA A 262 -1.38 -20.15 -0.99
N GLU A 263 -2.20 -19.78 0.00
CA GLU A 263 -3.13 -20.72 0.65
C GLU A 263 -4.45 -20.86 -0.13
N ASP A 264 -5.12 -22.01 -0.03
CA ASP A 264 -6.38 -22.27 -0.74
C ASP A 264 -7.47 -21.21 -0.47
N TYR A 265 -7.57 -20.74 0.78
CA TYR A 265 -8.53 -19.70 1.19
C TYR A 265 -8.14 -18.29 0.74
N GLN A 266 -6.98 -18.14 0.09
CA GLN A 266 -6.43 -16.91 -0.49
C GLN A 266 -6.41 -16.96 -2.04
N SER A 267 -7.11 -17.91 -2.65
CA SER A 267 -7.15 -18.13 -4.10
C SER A 267 -7.93 -17.07 -4.90
N TRP A 268 -8.66 -16.18 -4.21
CA TRP A 268 -9.44 -15.08 -4.80
C TRP A 268 -8.56 -13.98 -5.39
N MET A 269 -9.14 -13.17 -6.27
CA MET A 269 -8.44 -12.12 -7.02
C MET A 269 -9.27 -10.85 -7.08
N ASP A 270 -8.78 -9.77 -6.50
CA ASP A 270 -9.41 -8.45 -6.58
C ASP A 270 -8.51 -7.45 -7.33
N SER A 271 -9.14 -6.37 -7.80
CA SER A 271 -8.47 -5.40 -8.68
C SER A 271 -7.30 -4.70 -7.99
N PHE A 272 -7.41 -4.41 -6.70
CA PHE A 272 -6.44 -3.58 -5.99
C PHE A 272 -5.23 -4.36 -5.50
N HIS A 273 -5.37 -5.62 -5.09
CA HIS A 273 -4.20 -6.46 -4.78
C HIS A 273 -3.44 -6.84 -6.04
N THR A 274 -4.14 -7.11 -7.16
CA THR A 274 -3.47 -7.25 -8.47
C THR A 274 -2.74 -5.96 -8.85
N ALA A 275 -3.35 -4.78 -8.65
CA ALA A 275 -2.67 -3.51 -8.89
C ALA A 275 -1.43 -3.30 -7.98
N PHE A 276 -1.49 -3.73 -6.71
CA PHE A 276 -0.31 -3.69 -5.83
C PHE A 276 0.83 -4.59 -6.33
N VAL A 277 0.52 -5.80 -6.79
CA VAL A 277 1.51 -6.69 -7.42
C VAL A 277 2.16 -6.01 -8.63
N LEU A 278 1.35 -5.52 -9.58
CA LEU A 278 1.84 -4.88 -10.80
C LEU A 278 2.67 -3.63 -10.52
N THR A 279 2.21 -2.77 -9.61
CA THR A 279 2.94 -1.54 -9.25
C THR A 279 4.26 -1.85 -8.56
N SER A 280 4.32 -2.86 -7.69
CA SER A 280 5.59 -3.28 -7.08
C SER A 280 6.54 -3.89 -8.09
N LEU A 281 6.07 -4.76 -8.99
CA LEU A 281 6.89 -5.32 -10.08
C LEU A 281 7.47 -4.20 -10.96
N ALA A 282 6.64 -3.25 -11.39
CA ALA A 282 7.09 -2.11 -12.20
C ALA A 282 8.14 -1.25 -11.47
N ARG A 283 7.98 -1.03 -10.17
CA ARG A 283 8.95 -0.25 -9.36
C ARG A 283 10.25 -1.00 -9.18
N ILE A 284 10.21 -2.31 -8.93
CA ILE A 284 11.39 -3.16 -8.84
C ILE A 284 12.15 -3.15 -10.17
N ALA A 285 11.46 -3.32 -11.31
CA ALA A 285 12.04 -3.23 -12.65
C ALA A 285 12.72 -1.88 -12.94
N ALA A 286 12.17 -0.80 -12.40
CA ALA A 286 12.74 0.54 -12.58
C ALA A 286 14.00 0.78 -11.72
N THR A 287 14.15 0.06 -10.60
CA THR A 287 15.27 0.24 -9.65
C THR A 287 16.34 -0.83 -9.75
N CYS A 288 16.00 -1.99 -10.33
CA CYS A 288 16.88 -3.14 -10.49
C CYS A 288 16.84 -3.58 -11.94
N ASP A 289 17.99 -3.95 -12.50
CA ASP A 289 18.03 -4.73 -13.73
C ASP A 289 17.42 -6.12 -13.43
N ALA A 290 16.12 -6.28 -13.70
CA ALA A 290 15.30 -7.38 -13.20
C ALA A 290 15.08 -8.50 -14.22
N GLY A 291 15.73 -8.42 -15.39
CA GLY A 291 15.69 -9.44 -16.44
C GLY A 291 14.35 -9.60 -17.14
N GLU A 292 14.35 -10.45 -18.18
CA GLU A 292 13.19 -10.66 -19.06
C GLU A 292 12.02 -11.37 -18.35
N GLU A 293 12.31 -12.27 -17.39
CA GLU A 293 11.29 -13.03 -16.64
C GLU A 293 10.31 -12.08 -15.91
N LEU A 294 10.83 -11.04 -15.24
CA LEU A 294 9.99 -10.05 -14.57
C LEU A 294 9.21 -9.22 -15.59
N MET A 295 9.87 -8.75 -16.65
CA MET A 295 9.25 -7.88 -17.65
C MET A 295 8.09 -8.59 -18.37
N GLU A 296 8.23 -9.87 -18.68
CA GLU A 296 7.16 -10.67 -19.25
C GLU A 296 5.99 -10.83 -18.26
N ALA A 297 6.28 -11.15 -17.00
CA ALA A 297 5.25 -11.24 -15.97
C ALA A 297 4.48 -9.92 -15.79
N LEU A 298 5.18 -8.78 -15.82
CA LEU A 298 4.56 -7.46 -15.75
C LEU A 298 3.65 -7.19 -16.96
N ARG A 299 4.10 -7.53 -18.19
CA ARG A 299 3.29 -7.37 -19.41
C ARG A 299 2.04 -8.25 -19.38
N SER A 300 2.22 -9.54 -19.12
CA SER A 300 1.14 -10.53 -19.05
C SER A 300 0.13 -10.19 -17.95
N GLY A 301 0.60 -9.84 -16.75
CA GLY A 301 -0.26 -9.46 -15.64
C GLY A 301 -0.99 -8.14 -15.87
N TYR A 302 -0.35 -7.14 -16.48
CA TYR A 302 -1.03 -5.90 -16.84
C TYR A 302 -2.10 -6.13 -17.90
N HIS A 303 -1.83 -6.98 -18.89
CA HIS A 303 -2.81 -7.37 -19.88
C HIS A 303 -4.05 -8.01 -19.22
N PHE A 304 -3.86 -9.02 -18.36
CA PHE A 304 -4.93 -9.63 -17.58
C PHE A 304 -5.72 -8.59 -16.78
N TRP A 305 -5.02 -7.73 -16.03
CA TRP A 305 -5.67 -6.76 -15.16
C TRP A 305 -6.58 -5.81 -15.95
N ARG A 306 -6.08 -5.31 -17.08
CA ARG A 306 -6.81 -4.39 -17.95
C ARG A 306 -8.06 -5.01 -18.55
N ILE A 307 -8.01 -6.26 -19.01
CA ILE A 307 -9.15 -6.91 -19.68
C ILE A 307 -10.18 -7.46 -18.69
N SER A 308 -9.77 -7.83 -17.49
CA SER A 308 -10.63 -8.52 -16.52
C SER A 308 -11.30 -7.55 -15.54
N PHE A 309 -10.58 -6.51 -15.08
CA PHE A 309 -11.06 -5.63 -14.01
C PHE A 309 -11.68 -4.32 -14.49
N PHE A 310 -11.83 -4.10 -15.80
CA PHE A 310 -12.50 -2.91 -16.33
C PHE A 310 -13.63 -3.30 -17.27
N LEU A 311 -14.77 -2.65 -17.11
CA LEU A 311 -15.86 -2.69 -18.07
C LEU A 311 -15.49 -1.86 -19.32
N ALA A 312 -16.23 -2.06 -20.41
CA ALA A 312 -15.96 -1.40 -21.69
C ALA A 312 -16.05 0.15 -21.61
N ASP A 313 -16.79 0.66 -20.62
CA ASP A 313 -16.94 2.09 -20.32
C ASP A 313 -15.91 2.61 -19.28
N GLY A 314 -14.95 1.77 -18.88
CA GLY A 314 -13.87 2.12 -17.97
C GLY A 314 -14.20 1.97 -16.48
N TRP A 315 -15.40 1.47 -16.13
CA TRP A 315 -15.73 1.24 -14.73
C TRP A 315 -14.92 0.09 -14.13
N PRO A 316 -14.27 0.28 -12.96
CA PRO A 316 -13.49 -0.77 -12.32
C PRO A 316 -14.40 -1.80 -11.65
N LYS A 317 -14.08 -3.08 -11.82
CA LYS A 317 -14.66 -4.18 -11.05
C LYS A 317 -13.89 -4.39 -9.75
N TYR A 318 -14.57 -4.91 -8.73
CA TYR A 318 -13.92 -5.32 -7.49
C TYR A 318 -13.18 -6.65 -7.66
N TYR A 319 -13.89 -7.67 -8.17
CA TYR A 319 -13.36 -8.98 -8.50
C TYR A 319 -13.26 -9.16 -10.01
N HIS A 320 -12.49 -10.15 -10.45
CA HIS A 320 -12.22 -10.39 -11.87
C HIS A 320 -13.43 -10.91 -12.66
N ASP A 321 -14.33 -11.61 -11.98
CA ASP A 321 -15.46 -12.40 -12.49
C ASP A 321 -16.81 -11.69 -12.32
#